data_AF-A0A819PTC8-F1
#
_entry.id   AF-A0A819PTC8-F1
#
_cell.length_a   1.000
_cell.length_b   1.000
_cell.length_c   1.000
_cell.angle_alpha   90.00
_cell.angle_beta   90.00
_cell.angle_gamma   90.00
#
_symmetry.space_group_name_H-M   'P 1'
#
loop_
_entity.id
_entity.type
_entity.pdbx_description
1 polymer ?
#
loop_
_entity_poly.entity_id
_entity_poly.type
_entity_poly.pdbx_seq_one_letter_code
_entity_poly.pdbx_strand_id
1 'polypeptide(L)'
;MYYFKLQQELWKDYFDLSMTEGIWAPRVLKSEAKQHYTCVSYGRSEKLVEQRQKTIQHQMNRTNHELQQQLIYLPEWTENVQPSIDSKFLSTTVEAMVKHGQYRLNMEFKHKRAMLKLDADDHRFISAVYALEPTEEQIVLIKMYWQAIANEQKALEEVEILRKRVSLRRLPQSFDKILN
;
A
#
# COMPACT_ATOMS: atom_id res chain seq x y z
N MET A 1 11.78 -12.87 7.09
CA MET A 1 10.46 -13.31 6.58
C MET A 1 9.36 -12.25 6.65
N TYR A 2 9.31 -11.36 7.66
CA TYR A 2 8.22 -10.40 7.81
C TYR A 2 7.94 -9.48 6.60
N TYR A 3 8.96 -8.92 5.96
CA TYR A 3 8.77 -8.06 4.79
C TYR A 3 8.19 -8.80 3.58
N PHE A 4 8.74 -9.97 3.24
CA PHE A 4 8.24 -10.76 2.12
C PHE A 4 6.80 -11.22 2.36
N LYS A 5 6.44 -11.52 3.61
CA LYS A 5 5.06 -11.82 4.00
C LYS A 5 4.13 -10.62 3.75
N LEU A 6 4.52 -9.41 4.15
CA LEU A 6 3.74 -8.19 3.87
C LEU A 6 3.57 -7.95 2.37
N GLN A 7 4.63 -8.16 1.58
CA GLN A 7 4.53 -8.09 0.13
C GLN A 7 3.58 -9.13 -0.44
N GLN A 8 3.71 -10.39 -0.02
CA GLN A 8 2.84 -11.47 -0.46
C GLN A 8 1.38 -11.19 -0.15
N GLU A 9 1.08 -10.73 1.07
CA GLU A 9 -0.26 -10.34 1.48
C GLU A 9 -0.80 -9.19 0.61
N LEU A 10 -0.03 -8.12 0.38
CA LEU A 10 -0.48 -7.01 -0.46
C LEU A 10 -0.80 -7.43 -1.89
N TRP A 11 0.07 -8.21 -2.53
CA TRP A 11 -0.15 -8.65 -3.91
C TRP A 11 -1.24 -9.73 -4.01
N LYS A 12 -1.49 -10.45 -2.92
CA LYS A 12 -2.67 -11.30 -2.81
C LYS A 12 -3.95 -10.46 -2.72
N ASP A 13 -3.96 -9.40 -1.92
CA ASP A 13 -5.14 -8.51 -1.85
C ASP A 13 -5.44 -7.86 -3.21
N TYR A 14 -4.41 -7.41 -3.93
CA TYR A 14 -4.57 -6.90 -5.30
C TYR A 14 -5.22 -7.93 -6.21
N PHE A 15 -4.76 -9.19 -6.16
CA PHE A 15 -5.33 -10.25 -6.97
C PHE A 15 -6.77 -10.55 -6.58
N ASP A 16 -7.02 -10.80 -5.29
CA ASP A 16 -8.34 -11.20 -4.78
C ASP A 16 -9.38 -10.09 -5.06
N LEU A 17 -9.01 -8.81 -4.89
CA LEU A 17 -9.89 -7.68 -5.15
C LEU A 17 -10.12 -7.45 -6.65
N SER A 18 -9.06 -7.47 -7.47
CA SER A 18 -9.21 -7.33 -8.92
C SER A 18 -10.03 -8.47 -9.54
N MET A 19 -9.93 -9.69 -9.00
CA MET A 19 -10.77 -10.82 -9.41
C MET A 19 -12.23 -10.64 -9.01
N THR A 20 -12.49 -10.13 -7.80
CA THR A 20 -13.86 -9.99 -7.27
C THR A 20 -14.61 -8.83 -7.93
N GLU A 21 -13.93 -7.69 -8.11
CA GLU A 21 -14.53 -6.44 -8.58
C GLU A 21 -14.27 -6.19 -10.09
N GLY A 22 -13.53 -7.07 -10.77
CA GLY A 22 -13.22 -6.94 -12.20
C GLY A 22 -12.19 -5.86 -12.55
N ILE A 23 -11.38 -5.43 -11.58
CA ILE A 23 -10.51 -4.24 -11.69
C ILE A 23 -9.13 -4.64 -12.19
N TRP A 24 -9.06 -5.07 -13.44
CA TRP A 24 -7.79 -5.19 -14.15
C TRP A 24 -7.58 -3.92 -14.97
N ALA A 25 -6.73 -3.03 -14.46
CA ALA A 25 -6.44 -1.76 -15.12
C ALA A 25 -4.96 -1.67 -15.54
N PRO A 26 -4.68 -1.23 -16.77
CA PRO A 26 -3.33 -0.86 -17.14
C PRO A 26 -2.90 0.40 -16.37
N ARG A 27 -1.59 0.63 -16.32
CA ARG A 27 -1.05 1.86 -15.73
C ARG A 27 -1.50 3.05 -16.57
N VAL A 28 -2.17 4.01 -15.93
CA VAL A 28 -2.57 5.28 -16.55
C VAL A 28 -1.33 6.17 -16.72
N LEU A 29 -1.28 6.96 -17.80
CA LEU A 29 -0.21 7.94 -17.98
C LEU A 29 -0.29 9.01 -16.88
N LYS A 30 0.86 9.55 -16.45
CA LYS A 30 0.87 10.58 -15.40
C LYS A 30 0.08 11.84 -15.78
N SER A 31 0.12 12.22 -17.06
CA SER A 31 -0.62 13.36 -17.60
C SER A 31 -2.13 13.16 -17.49
N GLU A 32 -2.62 11.99 -17.89
CA GLU A 32 -4.04 11.64 -17.82
C GLU A 32 -4.50 11.50 -16.37
N ALA A 33 -3.69 10.86 -15.53
CA ALA A 33 -3.97 10.77 -14.10
C ALA A 33 -4.13 12.15 -13.47
N LYS A 34 -3.26 13.11 -13.83
CA LYS A 34 -3.37 14.51 -13.37
C LYS A 34 -4.61 15.21 -13.92
N GLN A 35 -4.93 15.01 -15.20
CA GLN A 35 -6.09 15.64 -15.84
C GLN A 35 -7.42 15.17 -15.24
N HIS A 36 -7.49 13.91 -14.82
CA HIS A 36 -8.70 13.29 -14.29
C HIS A 36 -8.71 13.13 -12.77
N TYR A 37 -7.76 13.77 -12.07
CA TYR A 37 -7.60 13.68 -10.61
C TYR A 37 -7.60 12.24 -10.09
N THR A 38 -7.03 11.31 -10.87
CA THR A 38 -6.96 9.89 -10.52
C THR A 38 -5.54 9.46 -10.23
N CYS A 39 -5.38 8.27 -9.64
CA CYS A 39 -4.10 7.70 -9.31
C CYS A 39 -3.41 7.10 -10.55
N VAL A 40 -2.11 7.35 -10.72
CA VAL A 40 -1.29 6.73 -11.78
C VAL A 40 -1.27 5.19 -11.67
N SER A 41 -1.55 4.68 -10.47
CA SER A 41 -1.67 3.27 -10.17
C SER A 41 -3.10 2.83 -9.88
N TYR A 42 -4.07 3.50 -10.51
CA TYR A 42 -5.45 3.02 -10.54
C TYR A 42 -5.47 1.60 -11.09
N GLY A 43 -5.74 0.64 -10.20
CA GLY A 43 -5.60 -0.79 -10.45
C GLY A 43 -4.19 -1.24 -10.87
N ARG A 44 -4.08 -2.54 -11.16
CA ARG A 44 -2.86 -3.19 -11.68
C ARG A 44 -3.27 -4.15 -12.78
N SER A 45 -2.36 -4.41 -13.72
CA SER A 45 -2.59 -5.46 -14.70
C SER A 45 -2.38 -6.84 -14.06
N GLU A 46 -3.19 -7.80 -14.45
CA GLU A 46 -3.09 -9.20 -14.00
C GLU A 46 -1.67 -9.75 -14.15
N LYS A 47 -1.08 -9.60 -15.33
CA LYS A 47 0.31 -10.02 -15.62
C LYS A 47 1.32 -9.45 -14.64
N LEU A 48 1.17 -8.19 -14.24
CA LEU A 48 2.08 -7.57 -13.27
C LEU A 48 1.90 -8.18 -11.88
N VAL A 49 0.66 -8.38 -11.44
CA VAL A 49 0.34 -8.98 -10.14
C VAL A 49 0.88 -10.41 -10.06
N GLU A 50 0.63 -11.23 -11.07
CA GLU A 50 1.16 -12.60 -11.16
C GLU A 50 2.69 -12.63 -11.15
N GLN A 51 3.34 -11.76 -11.94
CA GLN A 51 4.79 -11.67 -11.99
C GLN A 51 5.37 -11.30 -10.62
N ARG A 52 4.71 -10.39 -9.89
CA ARG A 52 5.12 -9.99 -8.54
C ARG A 52 4.96 -11.13 -7.55
N GLN A 53 3.83 -11.83 -7.55
CA GLN A 53 3.61 -12.99 -6.69
C GLN A 53 4.67 -14.08 -6.92
N LYS A 54 4.96 -14.42 -8.19
CA LYS A 54 6.01 -15.38 -8.57
C LYS A 54 7.40 -14.94 -8.09
N THR A 55 7.73 -13.66 -8.27
CA THR A 55 9.03 -13.11 -7.86
C THR A 55 9.21 -13.20 -6.34
N ILE A 56 8.19 -12.83 -5.57
CA ILE A 56 8.24 -12.89 -4.10
C ILE A 56 8.38 -14.33 -3.63
N GLN A 57 7.61 -15.25 -4.20
CA GLN A 57 7.69 -16.67 -3.85
C GLN A 57 9.08 -17.23 -4.13
N HIS A 58 9.68 -16.90 -5.28
CA HIS A 58 11.04 -17.32 -5.61
C HIS A 58 12.07 -16.75 -4.63
N GLN A 59 11.97 -15.46 -4.27
CA GLN A 59 12.85 -14.83 -3.29
C GLN A 59 12.72 -15.47 -1.91
N MET A 60 11.50 -15.77 -1.46
CA MET A 60 11.26 -16.47 -0.19
C MET A 60 11.88 -17.87 -0.18
N ASN A 61 11.68 -18.64 -1.25
CA ASN A 61 12.25 -19.98 -1.36
C ASN A 61 13.78 -19.93 -1.33
N ARG A 62 14.37 -18.99 -2.06
CA ARG A 62 15.83 -18.78 -2.07
C ARG A 62 16.36 -18.43 -0.68
N THR A 63 15.78 -17.43 -0.01
CA THR A 63 16.21 -17.04 1.34
C THR A 63 16.04 -18.18 2.35
N ASN A 64 14.94 -18.93 2.27
CA ASN A 64 14.76 -20.11 3.14
C ASN A 64 15.83 -21.17 2.88
N HIS A 65 16.17 -21.42 1.62
CA HIS A 65 17.23 -22.35 1.26
C HIS A 65 18.61 -21.89 1.79
N GLU A 66 18.95 -20.62 1.59
CA GLU A 66 20.19 -20.03 2.12
C GLU A 66 20.25 -20.14 3.65
N LEU A 67 19.14 -19.87 4.36
CA LEU A 67 19.05 -20.05 5.81
C LEU A 67 19.22 -21.51 6.24
N GLN A 68 18.59 -22.45 5.53
CA GLN A 68 18.73 -23.87 5.81
C GLN A 68 20.17 -24.34 5.60
N GLN A 69 20.85 -23.89 4.55
CA GLN A 69 22.26 -24.19 4.35
C GLN A 69 23.11 -23.68 5.50
N GLN A 70 22.90 -22.43 5.95
CA GLN A 70 23.63 -21.88 7.11
C GLN A 70 23.38 -22.68 8.39
N LEU A 71 22.16 -23.19 8.61
CA LEU A 71 21.85 -24.05 9.75
C LEU A 71 22.56 -25.41 9.71
N ILE A 72 22.92 -25.93 8.53
CA ILE A 72 23.67 -27.19 8.39
C ILE A 72 25.14 -27.01 8.82
N TYR A 73 25.72 -25.82 8.63
CA TYR A 73 27.12 -25.52 9.02
C TYR A 73 27.27 -25.00 10.45
N LEU A 74 26.17 -24.63 11.11
CA LEU A 74 26.15 -24.16 12.49
C LEU A 74 26.63 -25.18 13.56
N PRO A 75 26.36 -26.50 13.43
CA PRO A 75 26.77 -27.50 14.43
C PRO A 75 28.29 -27.54 14.64
N GLU A 76 29.09 -27.38 13.59
CA GLU A 76 30.56 -27.38 13.69
C GLU A 76 31.13 -26.25 14.56
N TRP A 77 30.38 -25.17 14.76
CA TRP A 77 30.81 -23.99 15.53
C TRP A 77 30.19 -23.91 16.93
N THR A 78 29.13 -24.67 17.21
CA THR A 78 28.30 -24.49 18.41
C THR A 78 28.45 -25.60 19.44
N GLU A 79 29.07 -26.73 19.11
CA GLU A 79 29.27 -27.85 20.05
C GLU A 79 30.05 -27.49 21.33
N ASN A 80 30.83 -26.41 21.32
CA ASN A 80 31.61 -25.94 22.48
C ASN A 80 31.12 -24.60 23.06
N VAL A 81 30.04 -24.02 22.54
CA VAL A 81 29.53 -22.72 22.98
C VAL A 81 28.30 -22.96 23.85
N GLN A 82 28.44 -22.80 25.18
CA GLN A 82 27.29 -22.55 26.03
C GLN A 82 26.92 -21.07 25.91
N PRO A 83 25.82 -20.70 25.22
CA PRO A 83 25.38 -19.33 25.19
C PRO A 83 24.99 -18.90 26.62
N SER A 84 25.53 -17.77 27.07
CA SER A 84 25.18 -17.16 28.36
C SER A 84 23.76 -16.58 28.40
N ILE A 85 23.09 -16.55 27.25
CA ILE A 85 21.77 -15.95 27.06
C ILE A 85 20.78 -17.07 26.70
N ASP A 86 19.63 -17.08 27.38
CA ASP A 86 18.51 -17.97 27.05
C ASP A 86 18.09 -17.79 25.58
N SER A 87 18.09 -18.89 24.83
CA SER A 87 17.74 -18.90 23.41
C SER A 87 16.31 -18.42 23.15
N LYS A 88 15.39 -18.70 24.08
CA LYS A 88 13.99 -18.25 23.98
C LYS A 88 13.88 -16.75 24.17
N PHE A 89 14.62 -16.21 25.14
CA PHE A 89 14.73 -14.76 25.34
C PHE A 89 15.31 -14.08 24.09
N LEU A 90 16.44 -14.57 23.58
CA LEU A 90 17.09 -14.01 22.39
C LEU A 90 16.16 -14.03 21.16
N SER A 91 15.48 -15.14 20.91
CA SER A 91 14.51 -15.27 19.81
C SER A 91 13.39 -14.23 19.93
N THR A 92 12.82 -14.09 21.12
CA THR A 92 11.74 -13.13 21.39
C THR A 92 12.22 -11.68 21.21
N THR A 93 13.43 -11.36 21.69
CA THR A 93 14.01 -10.02 21.56
C THR A 93 14.30 -9.67 20.11
N VAL A 94 14.90 -10.58 19.33
CA VAL A 94 15.14 -10.38 17.90
C VAL A 94 13.82 -10.16 17.17
N GLU A 95 12.79 -10.95 17.47
CA GLU A 95 11.46 -10.79 16.89
C GLU A 95 10.87 -9.41 17.20
N ALA A 96 10.94 -8.96 18.45
CA ALA A 96 10.45 -7.66 18.88
C ALA A 96 11.19 -6.50 18.19
N MET A 97 12.53 -6.58 18.08
CA MET A 97 13.35 -5.59 17.37
C MET A 97 13.00 -5.51 15.89
N VAL A 98 12.81 -6.65 15.23
CA VAL A 98 12.41 -6.71 13.82
C VAL A 98 11.01 -6.10 13.64
N LYS A 99 10.03 -6.45 14.49
CA LYS A 99 8.68 -5.87 14.45
C LYS A 99 8.70 -4.36 14.66
N HIS A 100 9.46 -3.88 15.65
CA HIS A 100 9.60 -2.45 15.92
C HIS A 100 10.26 -1.72 14.74
N GLY A 101 11.37 -2.24 14.21
CA GLY A 101 12.04 -1.68 13.03
C GLY A 101 11.16 -1.64 11.79
N GLN A 102 10.19 -2.55 11.68
CA GLN A 102 9.24 -2.64 10.57
C GLN A 102 7.89 -1.96 10.84
N TYR A 103 7.72 -1.25 11.96
CA TYR A 103 6.46 -0.58 12.26
C TYR A 103 6.03 0.38 11.15
N ARG A 104 6.94 1.24 10.68
CA ARG A 104 6.67 2.18 9.57
C ARG A 104 6.27 1.46 8.29
N LEU A 105 6.95 0.36 8.00
CA LEU A 105 6.67 -0.47 6.82
C LEU A 105 5.27 -1.08 6.91
N ASN A 106 4.90 -1.66 8.06
CA ASN A 106 3.55 -2.16 8.30
C ASN A 106 2.48 -1.09 8.08
N MET A 107 2.72 0.14 8.57
CA MET A 107 1.78 1.25 8.37
C MET A 107 1.65 1.64 6.90
N GLU A 108 2.76 1.65 6.15
CA GLU A 108 2.74 1.89 4.70
C GLU A 108 1.95 0.82 3.95
N PHE A 109 2.11 -0.46 4.31
CA PHE A 109 1.35 -1.57 3.71
C PHE A 109 -0.15 -1.48 4.03
N LYS A 110 -0.51 -1.14 5.27
CA LYS A 110 -1.90 -0.89 5.65
C LYS A 110 -2.51 0.25 4.83
N HIS A 111 -1.77 1.34 4.64
CA HIS A 111 -2.20 2.46 3.82
C HIS A 111 -2.41 2.04 2.36
N LYS A 112 -1.48 1.29 1.76
CA LYS A 112 -1.63 0.76 0.39
C LYS A 112 -2.86 -0.13 0.24
N ARG A 113 -3.15 -1.00 1.21
CA ARG A 113 -4.35 -1.83 1.23
C ARG A 113 -5.63 -0.99 1.33
N ALA A 114 -5.63 0.06 2.14
CA ALA A 114 -6.75 0.99 2.22
C ALA A 114 -6.98 1.72 0.89
N MET A 115 -5.91 2.17 0.24
CA MET A 115 -6.01 2.83 -1.06
C MET A 115 -6.55 1.91 -2.14
N LEU A 116 -6.10 0.65 -2.16
CA LEU A 116 -6.60 -0.35 -3.09
C LEU A 116 -8.12 -0.56 -2.95
N LYS A 117 -8.67 -0.54 -1.73
CA LYS A 117 -10.12 -0.64 -1.52
C LYS A 117 -10.86 0.58 -2.08
N LEU A 118 -10.33 1.78 -1.85
CA LEU A 118 -10.90 3.01 -2.40
C LEU A 118 -10.90 2.99 -3.93
N ASP A 119 -9.77 2.63 -4.56
CA ASP A 119 -9.67 2.48 -6.01
C ASP A 119 -10.72 1.49 -6.55
N ALA A 120 -11.05 0.45 -5.78
CA ALA A 120 -12.04 -0.53 -6.15
C ALA A 120 -13.48 -0.07 -6.02
N ASP A 121 -13.79 0.61 -4.92
CA ASP A 121 -15.09 1.22 -4.73
C ASP A 121 -15.36 2.28 -5.82
N ASP A 122 -14.35 3.08 -6.17
CA ASP A 122 -14.40 4.05 -7.28
C ASP A 122 -14.65 3.34 -8.62
N HIS A 123 -13.92 2.26 -8.90
CA HIS A 123 -14.14 1.48 -10.12
C HIS A 123 -15.56 0.94 -10.21
N ARG A 124 -16.06 0.35 -9.14
CA ARG A 124 -17.43 -0.17 -9.08
C ARG A 124 -18.45 0.94 -9.31
N PHE A 125 -18.24 2.11 -8.72
CA PHE A 125 -19.13 3.26 -8.92
C PHE A 125 -19.12 3.75 -10.36
N ILE A 126 -17.94 3.96 -10.94
CA ILE A 126 -17.78 4.41 -12.33
C ILE A 126 -18.43 3.39 -13.27
N SER A 127 -18.14 2.11 -13.10
CA SER A 127 -18.72 1.03 -13.92
C SER A 127 -20.24 0.98 -13.81
N ALA A 128 -20.79 1.16 -12.60
CA ALA A 128 -22.24 1.24 -12.40
C ALA A 128 -22.88 2.45 -13.12
N VAL A 129 -22.22 3.62 -13.09
CA VAL A 129 -22.67 4.80 -13.82
C VAL A 129 -22.70 4.55 -15.32
N TYR A 130 -21.62 4.01 -15.89
CA TYR A 130 -21.55 3.75 -17.33
C TYR A 130 -22.47 2.61 -17.79
N ALA A 131 -22.79 1.65 -16.92
CA ALA A 131 -23.76 0.60 -17.20
C ALA A 131 -25.20 1.13 -17.38
N LEU A 132 -25.49 2.36 -16.95
CA LEU A 132 -26.78 3.04 -17.18
C LEU A 132 -26.84 3.75 -18.54
N GLU A 133 -25.80 3.63 -19.37
CA GLU A 133 -25.70 4.29 -20.69
C GLU A 133 -26.01 5.80 -20.63
N PRO A 134 -25.30 6.57 -19.79
CA PRO A 134 -25.60 7.99 -19.60
C PRO A 134 -25.30 8.78 -20.88
N THR A 135 -26.11 9.81 -21.13
CA THR A 135 -25.84 10.77 -22.22
C THR A 135 -24.59 11.60 -21.90
N GLU A 136 -24.01 12.25 -22.91
CA GLU A 136 -22.84 13.12 -22.70
C GLU A 136 -23.12 14.24 -21.69
N GLU A 137 -24.31 14.83 -21.73
CA GLU A 137 -24.75 15.85 -20.77
C GLU A 137 -24.81 15.32 -19.34
N GLN A 138 -25.32 14.09 -19.15
CA GLN A 138 -25.34 13.43 -17.85
C GLN A 138 -23.92 13.13 -17.35
N ILE A 139 -23.01 12.71 -18.23
CA ILE A 139 -21.60 12.50 -17.88
C ILE A 139 -20.95 13.81 -17.43
N VAL A 140 -21.21 14.92 -18.12
CA VAL A 140 -20.70 16.25 -17.73
C VAL A 140 -21.22 16.65 -16.35
N LEU A 141 -22.53 16.48 -16.12
CA LEU A 141 -23.17 16.77 -14.84
C LEU A 141 -22.57 15.94 -13.69
N ILE A 142 -22.38 14.63 -13.90
CA ILE A 142 -21.79 13.72 -12.91
C ILE A 142 -20.36 14.15 -12.57
N LYS A 143 -19.55 14.49 -13.58
CA LYS A 143 -18.19 15.01 -13.37
C LYS A 143 -18.20 16.31 -12.55
N MET A 144 -19.15 17.20 -12.80
CA MET A 144 -19.30 18.44 -12.01
C MET A 144 -19.62 18.14 -10.55
N TYR A 145 -20.54 17.22 -10.28
CA TYR A 145 -20.87 16.81 -8.90
C TYR A 145 -19.68 16.17 -8.19
N TRP A 146 -18.97 15.25 -8.84
CA TRP A 146 -17.77 14.65 -8.25
C TRP A 146 -16.70 15.70 -7.93
N GLN A 147 -16.47 16.65 -8.83
CA GLN A 147 -15.51 17.72 -8.58
C GLN A 147 -15.93 18.61 -7.41
N ALA A 148 -17.23 18.92 -7.28
CA ALA A 148 -17.74 19.71 -6.17
C ALA A 148 -17.52 18.99 -4.82
N ILE A 149 -17.84 17.69 -4.76
CA ILE A 149 -17.60 16.86 -3.56
C ILE A 149 -16.11 16.81 -3.23
N ALA A 150 -15.25 16.56 -4.21
CA ALA A 150 -13.79 16.52 -4.01
C ALA A 150 -13.25 17.86 -3.49
N ASN A 151 -13.76 18.99 -4.00
CA ASN A 151 -13.38 20.32 -3.54
C ASN A 151 -13.83 20.59 -2.10
N GLU A 152 -15.06 20.21 -1.74
CA GLU A 152 -15.58 20.32 -0.38
C GLU A 152 -14.73 19.51 0.61
N GLN A 153 -14.41 18.27 0.24
CA GLN A 153 -13.61 17.37 1.06
C GLN A 153 -12.19 17.91 1.28
N LYS A 154 -11.56 18.46 0.23
CA LYS A 154 -10.27 19.16 0.33
C LYS A 154 -10.34 20.37 1.27
N ALA A 155 -11.40 21.18 1.17
CA ALA A 155 -11.59 22.32 2.06
C ALA A 155 -11.74 21.89 3.53
N LEU A 156 -12.45 20.80 3.80
CA LEU A 156 -12.58 20.23 5.15
C LEU A 156 -11.22 19.74 5.70
N GLU A 157 -10.41 19.07 4.88
CA GLU A 157 -9.06 18.65 5.25
C GLU A 157 -8.15 19.85 5.57
N GLU A 158 -8.19 20.90 4.75
CA GLU A 158 -7.45 22.13 4.99
C GLU A 158 -7.84 22.78 6.33
N VAL A 159 -9.15 22.85 6.63
CA VAL A 159 -9.65 23.35 7.91
C VAL A 159 -9.17 22.48 9.07
N GLU A 160 -9.16 21.15 8.94
CA GLU A 160 -8.70 20.26 10.00
C GLU A 160 -7.19 20.38 10.24
N ILE A 161 -6.39 20.53 9.18
CA ILE A 161 -4.95 20.80 9.27
C ILE A 161 -4.73 22.12 10.01
N LEU A 162 -5.47 23.17 9.66
CA LEU A 162 -5.41 24.47 10.34
C LEU A 162 -5.78 24.34 11.83
N ARG A 163 -6.86 23.61 12.16
CA ARG A 163 -7.25 23.32 13.55
C ARG A 163 -6.14 22.61 14.33
N LYS A 164 -5.52 21.57 13.75
CA LYS A 164 -4.39 20.87 14.34
C LYS A 164 -3.19 21.80 14.55
N ARG A 165 -2.86 22.65 13.57
CA ARG A 165 -1.77 23.64 13.67
C ARG A 165 -2.01 24.66 14.80
N VAL A 166 -3.23 25.17 14.93
CA VAL A 166 -3.64 26.06 16.04
C VAL A 166 -3.51 25.35 17.38
N SER A 167 -4.00 24.10 17.49
CA SER A 167 -3.90 23.32 18.74
C SER A 167 -2.44 23.05 19.16
N LEU A 168 -1.54 22.91 18.18
CA LEU A 168 -0.11 22.66 18.39
C LEU A 168 0.73 23.94 18.50
N ARG A 169 0.12 25.13 18.42
CA ARG A 169 0.80 26.45 18.43
C ARG A 169 1.96 26.55 17.41
N ARG A 170 1.84 25.89 16.25
CA ARG A 170 2.85 25.95 15.18
C ARG A 170 2.48 27.00 14.14
N LEU A 171 3.36 27.98 13.92
CA LEU A 171 3.22 28.96 12.83
C LEU A 171 3.53 28.31 11.47
N PRO A 172 2.94 28.79 10.37
CA PRO A 172 3.26 28.33 9.02
C PRO A 172 4.73 28.55 8.71
N GLN A 173 5.41 27.55 8.14
CA GLN A 173 6.81 27.69 7.71
C GLN A 173 6.87 28.09 6.23
N SER A 174 7.96 28.75 5.82
CA SER A 174 8.16 29.21 4.44
C SER A 174 8.08 28.09 3.39
N PHE A 175 8.40 26.85 3.77
CA PHE A 175 8.27 25.66 2.91
C PHE A 175 6.81 25.29 2.57
N ASP A 176 5.82 25.75 3.36
CA ASP A 176 4.40 25.49 3.09
C ASP A 176 3.88 26.26 1.86
N LYS A 177 4.59 27.30 1.39
CA LYS A 177 4.19 28.10 0.21
C LYS A 177 4.49 27.43 -1.13
N ILE A 178 5.21 26.32 -1.16
CA ILE A 178 5.64 25.63 -2.39
C ILE A 178 4.62 24.56 -2.83
N LEU A 179 3.62 24.26 -1.99
CA LEU A 179 2.60 23.23 -2.23
C LEU A 179 1.20 23.77 -2.57
N ASN A 180 1.04 25.09 -2.71
CA ASN A 180 -0.19 25.72 -3.21
C ASN A 180 -0.12 25.98 -4.72
#